data_AF-A0A2K8UHG0-F1
#
_entry.id   AF-A0A2K8UHG0-F1
#
_cell.length_a   1.000
_cell.length_b   1.000
_cell.length_c   1.000
_cell.angle_alpha   90.00
_cell.angle_beta   90.00
_cell.angle_gamma   90.00
#
_symmetry.space_group_name_H-M   'P 1'
#
loop_
_entity.id
_entity.type
_entity.pdbx_description
1 polymer ?
#
loop_
_entity_poly.entity_id
_entity_poly.type
_entity_poly.pdbx_seq_one_letter_code
_entity_poly.pdbx_strand_id
1 'polypeptide(L)'
;MVTLNAALRGEDLDRLEHVIKRIGRGGQLPHWYTELKSKGTIVNLDGKTIGSILEMLLVGVLETSVLKDTGLRLRVNPARGIDLPDLDLGVKSPSANYCTSEPFFSAYERLYGNEHDCLIILTDYQTAKKAKDTFRLQAESWQYLRGSEIADMELCRIARKNRPLLLADDPSTMMRVFRFLAYVNQSDWRCRRLLALVDQLYAPIEEFDKNLDLIEKDYEKQNQSRLKKNGELIPECDLVAMKKVFDATPRSLGVINQLDNWVTEFLKDAARAPNDNERERLIQSPLDGKIGMSFALQWRYNFGKLFGKTNGVTADPETDTCG
;
A
#
# COMPACT_ATOMS: atom_id res chain seq x y z
N MET A 1 -7.58 -21.89 4.78
CA MET A 1 -6.92 -22.18 3.48
C MET A 1 -7.37 -23.47 2.84
N VAL A 2 -7.19 -24.65 3.46
CA VAL A 2 -7.59 -25.94 2.85
C VAL A 2 -9.05 -25.93 2.37
N THR A 3 -9.99 -25.56 3.24
CA THR A 3 -11.42 -25.48 2.90
C THR A 3 -11.74 -24.41 1.84
N LEU A 4 -11.02 -23.28 1.85
CA LEU A 4 -11.18 -22.24 0.84
C LEU A 4 -10.71 -22.73 -0.54
N ASN A 5 -9.58 -23.42 -0.60
CA ASN A 5 -9.08 -24.01 -1.84
C ASN A 5 -9.98 -25.16 -2.34
N ALA A 6 -10.60 -25.93 -1.44
CA ALA A 6 -11.63 -26.90 -1.82
C ALA A 6 -12.82 -26.20 -2.50
N ALA A 7 -13.35 -25.13 -1.88
CA ALA A 7 -14.41 -24.33 -2.47
C ALA A 7 -14.02 -23.70 -3.82
N LEU A 8 -12.79 -23.19 -3.96
CA LEU A 8 -12.25 -22.65 -5.22
C LEU A 8 -12.07 -23.72 -6.32
N ARG A 9 -12.07 -25.01 -5.97
CA ARG A 9 -12.12 -26.13 -6.93
C ARG A 9 -13.54 -26.63 -7.20
N GLY A 10 -14.56 -26.01 -6.61
CA GLY A 10 -15.95 -26.44 -6.71
C GLY A 10 -16.35 -27.56 -5.75
N GLU A 11 -15.48 -27.93 -4.82
CA GLU A 11 -15.74 -28.99 -3.84
C GLU A 11 -16.60 -28.46 -2.68
N ASP A 12 -17.55 -29.28 -2.19
CA ASP A 12 -18.44 -28.99 -1.04
C ASP A 12 -19.21 -27.65 -1.14
N LEU A 13 -19.49 -27.17 -2.36
CA LEU A 13 -20.22 -25.91 -2.55
C LEU A 13 -21.67 -25.99 -2.06
N ASP A 14 -22.30 -27.18 -2.07
CA ASP A 14 -23.65 -27.39 -1.55
C ASP A 14 -23.81 -26.88 -0.11
N ARG A 15 -22.78 -27.08 0.71
CA ARG A 15 -22.75 -26.59 2.10
C ARG A 15 -22.73 -25.07 2.17
N LEU A 16 -22.05 -24.42 1.22
CA LEU A 16 -21.88 -22.97 1.17
C LEU A 16 -23.08 -22.25 0.53
N GLU A 17 -23.90 -22.98 -0.24
CA GLU A 17 -24.94 -22.43 -1.12
C GLU A 17 -25.84 -21.41 -0.44
N HIS A 18 -26.34 -21.74 0.76
CA HIS A 18 -27.25 -20.88 1.50
C HIS A 18 -26.61 -19.53 1.90
N VAL A 19 -25.31 -19.53 2.24
CA VAL A 19 -24.55 -18.31 2.57
C VAL A 19 -24.30 -17.50 1.30
N ILE A 20 -23.79 -18.15 0.25
CA ILE A 20 -23.49 -17.52 -1.04
C ILE A 20 -24.74 -16.87 -1.65
N LYS A 21 -25.88 -17.56 -1.59
CA LYS A 21 -27.17 -17.04 -2.04
C LYS A 21 -27.62 -15.84 -1.22
N ARG A 22 -27.44 -15.86 0.10
CA ARG A 22 -27.82 -14.77 1.01
C ARG A 22 -27.03 -13.50 0.75
N ILE A 23 -25.71 -13.60 0.58
CA ILE A 23 -24.84 -12.43 0.34
C ILE A 23 -24.81 -12.02 -1.14
N GLY A 24 -25.30 -12.87 -2.03
CA GLY A 24 -25.47 -12.57 -3.45
C GLY A 24 -26.53 -11.49 -3.71
N ARG A 25 -26.38 -10.78 -4.83
CA ARG A 25 -27.29 -9.69 -5.21
C ARG A 25 -28.73 -10.20 -5.32
N GLY A 26 -29.64 -9.54 -4.62
CA GLY A 26 -31.07 -9.89 -4.62
C GLY A 26 -31.38 -11.26 -4.00
N GLY A 27 -30.48 -11.82 -3.17
CA GLY A 27 -30.70 -13.15 -2.58
C GLY A 27 -30.60 -14.29 -3.60
N GLN A 28 -29.86 -14.07 -4.69
CA GLN A 28 -29.67 -15.05 -5.77
C GLN A 28 -28.23 -15.56 -5.78
N LEU A 29 -28.05 -16.79 -6.28
CA LEU A 29 -26.71 -17.32 -6.52
C LEU A 29 -26.04 -16.53 -7.66
N PRO A 30 -24.76 -16.15 -7.50
CA PRO A 30 -24.03 -15.50 -8.57
C PRO A 30 -23.89 -16.40 -9.81
N HIS A 31 -23.77 -15.77 -10.99
CA HIS A 31 -23.62 -16.48 -12.26
C HIS A 31 -22.43 -17.46 -12.29
N TRP A 32 -21.33 -17.15 -11.59
CA TRP A 32 -20.14 -17.99 -11.53
C TRP A 32 -20.34 -19.27 -10.70
N TYR A 33 -21.34 -19.31 -9.81
CA TYR A 33 -21.51 -20.40 -8.84
C TYR A 33 -21.79 -21.74 -9.51
N THR A 34 -22.73 -21.78 -10.45
CA THR A 34 -23.12 -23.01 -11.16
C THR A 34 -21.96 -23.58 -11.98
N GLU A 35 -21.16 -22.71 -12.60
CA GLU A 35 -20.00 -23.13 -13.38
C GLU A 35 -18.87 -23.65 -12.49
N LEU A 36 -18.59 -22.97 -11.38
CA LEU A 36 -17.63 -23.44 -10.40
C LEU A 36 -18.03 -24.80 -9.83
N LYS A 37 -19.32 -24.99 -9.50
CA LYS A 37 -19.87 -26.25 -8.96
C LYS A 37 -19.81 -27.40 -9.97
N SER A 38 -20.10 -27.15 -11.23
CA SER A 38 -20.20 -28.22 -12.25
C SER A 38 -18.87 -28.55 -12.92
N LYS A 39 -17.99 -27.56 -13.11
CA LYS A 39 -16.73 -27.71 -13.88
C LYS A 39 -15.48 -27.56 -13.03
N GLY A 40 -15.60 -27.06 -11.80
CA GLY A 40 -14.45 -26.75 -10.95
C GLY A 40 -13.59 -25.62 -11.52
N THR A 41 -14.19 -24.72 -12.30
CA THR A 41 -13.51 -23.60 -12.97
C THR A 41 -14.33 -22.32 -12.84
N ILE A 42 -13.66 -21.18 -12.82
CA ILE A 42 -14.30 -19.86 -12.86
C ILE A 42 -14.20 -19.33 -14.30
N VAL A 43 -15.22 -18.64 -14.81
CA VAL A 43 -15.15 -17.97 -16.13
C VAL A 43 -13.95 -17.02 -16.13
N ASN A 44 -13.30 -16.81 -17.29
CA ASN A 44 -12.18 -15.89 -17.41
C ASN A 44 -12.65 -14.45 -17.14
N LEU A 45 -12.53 -14.03 -15.88
CA LEU A 45 -13.02 -12.76 -15.36
C LEU A 45 -11.82 -11.87 -15.01
N ASP A 46 -12.05 -10.55 -14.97
CA ASP A 46 -11.03 -9.59 -14.57
C ASP A 46 -10.62 -9.76 -13.09
N GLY A 47 -9.51 -9.14 -12.69
CA GLY A 47 -8.99 -9.26 -11.32
C GLY A 47 -9.97 -8.79 -10.24
N LYS A 48 -10.83 -7.81 -10.55
CA LYS A 48 -11.87 -7.31 -9.61
C LYS A 48 -12.92 -8.37 -9.32
N THR A 49 -13.41 -9.04 -10.37
CA THR A 49 -14.42 -10.07 -10.20
C THR A 49 -13.87 -11.27 -9.41
N ILE A 50 -12.58 -11.59 -9.57
CA ILE A 50 -11.93 -12.65 -8.80
C ILE A 50 -11.82 -12.32 -7.32
N GLY A 51 -11.49 -11.06 -6.98
CA GLY A 51 -11.52 -10.60 -5.59
C GLY A 51 -12.88 -10.85 -4.94
N SER A 52 -13.97 -10.44 -5.62
CA SER A 52 -15.33 -10.66 -5.13
C SER A 52 -15.71 -12.15 -5.00
N ILE A 53 -15.27 -13.02 -5.91
CA ILE A 53 -15.50 -14.47 -5.80
C ILE A 53 -14.79 -15.02 -4.55
N LEU A 54 -13.53 -14.65 -4.35
CA LEU A 54 -12.74 -15.08 -3.20
C LEU A 54 -13.37 -14.61 -1.89
N GLU A 55 -13.80 -13.35 -1.81
CA GLU A 55 -14.52 -12.78 -0.66
C GLU A 55 -15.79 -13.57 -0.33
N MET A 56 -16.64 -13.83 -1.34
CA MET A 56 -17.89 -14.55 -1.14
C MET A 56 -17.64 -15.99 -0.68
N LEU A 57 -16.70 -16.70 -1.29
CA LEU A 57 -16.33 -18.05 -0.88
C LEU A 57 -15.70 -18.07 0.52
N LEU A 58 -14.87 -17.09 0.85
CA LEU A 58 -14.31 -16.92 2.18
C LEU A 58 -15.42 -16.78 3.23
N VAL A 59 -16.41 -15.93 2.98
CA VAL A 59 -17.57 -15.77 3.88
C VAL A 59 -18.33 -17.08 4.07
N GLY A 60 -18.59 -17.80 2.97
CA GLY A 60 -19.20 -19.12 3.01
C GLY A 60 -18.41 -20.08 3.91
N VAL A 61 -17.09 -20.15 3.72
CA VAL A 61 -16.21 -21.01 4.53
C VAL A 61 -16.18 -20.58 5.99
N LEU A 62 -16.10 -19.27 6.27
CA LEU A 62 -16.09 -18.74 7.63
C LEU A 62 -17.37 -19.12 8.37
N GLU A 63 -18.54 -18.82 7.82
CA GLU A 63 -19.82 -19.12 8.49
C GLU A 63 -20.08 -20.61 8.65
N THR A 64 -19.79 -21.40 7.62
CA THR A 64 -20.17 -22.81 7.64
C THR A 64 -19.18 -23.69 8.38
N SER A 65 -17.91 -23.28 8.50
CA SER A 65 -16.81 -24.12 9.01
C SER A 65 -16.07 -23.53 10.20
N VAL A 66 -15.76 -22.24 10.20
CA VAL A 66 -14.93 -21.62 11.25
C VAL A 66 -15.80 -21.06 12.39
N LEU A 67 -16.91 -20.44 12.04
CA LEU A 67 -17.83 -19.72 12.93
C LEU A 67 -19.16 -20.45 13.10
N LYS A 68 -19.24 -21.73 12.71
CA LYS A 68 -20.48 -22.50 12.67
C LYS A 68 -21.26 -22.45 13.98
N ASP A 69 -20.55 -22.51 15.10
CA ASP A 69 -21.15 -22.61 16.43
C ASP A 69 -21.40 -21.23 17.09
N THR A 70 -20.99 -20.13 16.45
CA THR A 70 -21.20 -18.77 16.98
C THR A 70 -22.56 -18.19 16.60
N GLY A 71 -23.21 -18.76 15.57
CA GLY A 71 -24.43 -18.21 14.98
C GLY A 71 -24.22 -16.87 14.24
N LEU A 72 -22.98 -16.41 14.10
CA LEU A 72 -22.66 -15.15 13.43
C LEU A 72 -22.95 -15.26 11.93
N ARG A 73 -23.65 -14.25 11.40
CA ARG A 73 -23.96 -14.14 9.97
C ARG A 73 -23.27 -12.89 9.43
N LEU A 74 -22.19 -13.10 8.70
CA LEU A 74 -21.38 -12.06 8.09
C LEU A 74 -22.12 -11.44 6.90
N ARG A 75 -21.87 -10.16 6.68
CA ARG A 75 -22.27 -9.39 5.52
C ARG A 75 -21.04 -9.07 4.68
N VAL A 76 -21.26 -8.90 3.39
CA VAL A 76 -20.28 -8.34 2.46
C VAL A 76 -20.78 -6.96 2.05
N ASN A 77 -20.01 -5.90 2.32
CA ASN A 77 -20.42 -4.55 1.96
C ASN A 77 -19.26 -3.62 1.57
N PRO A 78 -18.71 -3.76 0.35
CA PRO A 78 -17.60 -2.94 -0.12
C PRO A 78 -17.90 -1.43 -0.14
N ALA A 79 -19.18 -1.03 -0.23
CA ALA A 79 -19.58 0.38 -0.27
C ALA A 79 -19.31 1.13 1.05
N ARG A 80 -19.04 0.40 2.14
CA ARG A 80 -18.61 0.98 3.43
C ARG A 80 -17.09 1.12 3.55
N GLY A 81 -16.33 0.81 2.50
CA GLY A 81 -14.87 0.82 2.54
C GLY A 81 -14.27 -0.36 3.31
N ILE A 82 -15.08 -1.37 3.64
CA ILE A 82 -14.66 -2.56 4.39
C ILE A 82 -15.41 -3.79 3.88
N ASP A 83 -14.69 -4.88 3.62
CA ASP A 83 -15.26 -6.05 2.96
C ASP A 83 -16.18 -6.83 3.90
N LEU A 84 -15.74 -7.08 5.15
CA LEU A 84 -16.48 -7.78 6.20
C LEU A 84 -16.73 -6.87 7.41
N PRO A 85 -17.74 -5.98 7.34
CA PRO A 85 -18.01 -5.00 8.41
C PRO A 85 -18.34 -5.64 9.76
N ASP A 86 -18.87 -6.87 9.79
CA ASP A 86 -19.22 -7.56 11.03
C ASP A 86 -17.99 -8.04 11.82
N LEU A 87 -16.82 -8.06 11.18
CA LEU A 87 -15.54 -8.43 11.79
C LEU A 87 -14.56 -7.27 11.86
N ASP A 88 -14.96 -6.08 11.38
CA ASP A 88 -14.05 -4.97 11.12
C ASP A 88 -12.80 -5.42 10.34
N LEU A 89 -13.03 -6.20 9.26
CA LEU A 89 -11.98 -6.86 8.49
C LEU A 89 -12.11 -6.57 6.98
N GLY A 90 -11.05 -6.03 6.39
CA GLY A 90 -10.85 -5.97 4.94
C GLY A 90 -10.24 -7.27 4.39
N VAL A 91 -10.40 -7.52 3.10
CA VAL A 91 -9.80 -8.65 2.40
C VAL A 91 -9.07 -8.12 1.17
N LYS A 92 -7.81 -8.51 1.01
CA LYS A 92 -7.03 -8.21 -0.21
C LYS A 92 -6.50 -9.49 -0.81
N SER A 93 -6.63 -9.60 -2.13
CA SER A 93 -6.22 -10.80 -2.86
C SER A 93 -5.16 -10.51 -3.92
N PRO A 94 -3.92 -10.14 -3.53
CA PRO A 94 -2.85 -9.95 -4.51
C PRO A 94 -2.55 -11.26 -5.25
N SER A 95 -1.95 -11.11 -6.44
CA SER A 95 -1.42 -12.24 -7.21
C SER A 95 0.10 -12.37 -7.02
N ALA A 96 0.77 -13.21 -7.82
CA ALA A 96 2.22 -13.44 -7.75
C ALA A 96 3.11 -12.17 -7.88
N ASN A 97 2.60 -11.06 -8.42
CA ASN A 97 3.32 -9.76 -8.39
C ASN A 97 3.20 -9.02 -7.03
N TYR A 98 2.45 -9.58 -6.09
CA TYR A 98 2.19 -9.04 -4.75
C TYR A 98 1.50 -7.68 -4.72
N CYS A 99 0.90 -7.26 -5.83
CA CYS A 99 0.32 -5.94 -5.96
C CYS A 99 -1.21 -5.98 -5.92
N THR A 100 -1.81 -4.98 -5.29
CA THR A 100 -3.23 -4.63 -5.44
C THR A 100 -3.41 -3.13 -5.30
N SER A 101 -4.58 -2.63 -5.66
CA SER A 101 -4.89 -1.21 -5.56
C SER A 101 -6.24 -0.96 -4.93
N GLU A 102 -6.34 0.12 -4.16
CA GLU A 102 -7.61 0.60 -3.62
C GLU A 102 -7.68 2.13 -3.54
N PRO A 103 -8.88 2.72 -3.64
CA PRO A 103 -9.07 4.13 -3.31
C PRO A 103 -8.58 4.40 -1.89
N PHE A 104 -7.94 5.55 -1.69
CA PHE A 104 -7.55 6.01 -0.36
C PHE A 104 -8.53 7.07 0.13
N PHE A 105 -8.81 7.10 1.43
CA PHE A 105 -9.56 8.21 2.03
C PHE A 105 -8.62 9.36 2.40
N SER A 106 -7.37 9.02 2.72
CA SER A 106 -6.37 9.99 3.12
C SER A 106 -4.98 9.55 2.70
N ALA A 107 -4.17 10.51 2.19
CA ALA A 107 -2.75 10.27 1.93
C ALA A 107 -1.98 9.84 3.21
N TYR A 108 -2.48 10.21 4.39
CA TYR A 108 -1.84 9.94 5.67
C TYR A 108 -2.00 8.47 6.12
N GLU A 109 -2.90 7.69 5.52
CA GLU A 109 -2.99 6.22 5.70
C GLU A 109 -1.65 5.54 5.37
N ARG A 110 -0.85 6.15 4.48
CA ARG A 110 0.50 5.68 4.17
C ARG A 110 1.44 5.63 5.40
N LEU A 111 1.12 6.38 6.45
CA LEU A 111 1.89 6.42 7.70
C LEU A 111 1.18 5.72 8.86
N TYR A 112 -0.13 5.94 9.03
CA TYR A 112 -0.85 5.38 10.19
C TYR A 112 -1.64 4.12 9.88
N GLY A 113 -1.76 3.73 8.61
CA GLY A 113 -2.48 2.55 8.12
C GLY A 113 -3.99 2.72 7.95
N ASN A 114 -4.68 1.61 7.78
CA ASN A 114 -6.14 1.56 7.65
C ASN A 114 -6.82 1.62 9.03
N GLU A 115 -8.12 1.95 9.04
CA GLU A 115 -8.94 1.92 10.27
C GLU A 115 -9.28 0.49 10.73
N HIS A 116 -9.36 -0.43 9.78
CA HIS A 116 -9.73 -1.82 9.99
C HIS A 116 -8.56 -2.76 9.69
N ASP A 117 -8.58 -3.93 10.31
CA ASP A 117 -7.61 -4.99 10.06
C ASP A 117 -7.83 -5.61 8.69
N CYS A 118 -6.83 -6.35 8.18
CA CYS A 118 -6.91 -6.90 6.84
C CYS A 118 -6.38 -8.34 6.74
N LEU A 119 -7.15 -9.20 6.08
CA LEU A 119 -6.72 -10.51 5.64
C LEU A 119 -6.18 -10.44 4.21
N ILE A 120 -4.88 -10.67 4.06
CA ILE A 120 -4.22 -10.70 2.75
C ILE A 120 -4.11 -12.15 2.29
N ILE A 121 -4.67 -12.48 1.13
CA ILE A 121 -4.67 -13.83 0.55
C ILE A 121 -3.92 -13.80 -0.78
N LEU A 122 -2.72 -14.39 -0.81
CA LEU A 122 -1.95 -14.51 -2.05
C LEU A 122 -2.59 -15.57 -2.95
N THR A 123 -2.80 -15.23 -4.23
CA THR A 123 -3.39 -16.13 -5.22
C THR A 123 -2.47 -16.41 -6.39
N ASP A 124 -2.67 -17.54 -7.05
CA ASP A 124 -1.96 -17.95 -8.27
C ASP A 124 -2.53 -17.30 -9.56
N TYR A 125 -3.36 -16.25 -9.43
CA TYR A 125 -4.15 -15.66 -10.52
C TYR A 125 -3.37 -15.44 -11.83
N GLN A 126 -2.17 -14.87 -11.76
CA GLN A 126 -1.37 -14.58 -12.96
C GLN A 126 -0.96 -15.83 -13.72
N THR A 127 -0.70 -16.92 -13.01
CA THR A 127 -0.37 -18.22 -13.60
C THR A 127 -1.65 -18.89 -14.11
N ALA A 128 -2.71 -18.91 -13.30
CA ALA A 128 -4.00 -19.50 -13.64
C ALA A 128 -4.62 -18.86 -14.90
N LYS A 129 -4.51 -17.54 -15.08
CA LYS A 129 -5.02 -16.82 -16.26
C LYS A 129 -4.36 -17.23 -17.58
N LYS A 130 -3.12 -17.73 -17.55
CA LYS A 130 -2.40 -18.18 -18.75
C LYS A 130 -2.87 -19.57 -19.22
N ALA A 131 -3.52 -20.35 -18.36
CA ALA A 131 -4.08 -21.65 -18.72
C ALA A 131 -5.36 -21.44 -19.54
N LYS A 132 -5.30 -21.68 -20.85
CA LYS A 132 -6.38 -21.35 -21.81
C LYS A 132 -7.68 -22.13 -21.59
N ASP A 133 -7.62 -23.33 -21.02
CA ASP A 133 -8.74 -24.28 -21.06
C ASP A 133 -9.37 -24.58 -19.68
N THR A 134 -8.73 -24.20 -18.58
CA THR A 134 -9.25 -24.41 -17.21
C THR A 134 -8.72 -23.35 -16.25
N PHE A 135 -9.43 -22.22 -16.12
CA PHE A 135 -9.08 -21.23 -15.12
C PHE A 135 -9.48 -21.76 -13.72
N ARG A 136 -8.47 -22.17 -12.95
CA ARG A 136 -8.59 -22.68 -11.58
C ARG A 136 -7.76 -21.82 -10.65
N LEU A 137 -8.43 -21.00 -9.85
CA LEU A 137 -7.78 -20.14 -8.87
C LEU A 137 -7.40 -20.95 -7.63
N GLN A 138 -6.22 -20.68 -7.08
CA GLN A 138 -5.79 -21.20 -5.79
C GLN A 138 -5.29 -20.06 -4.92
N ALA A 139 -5.62 -20.16 -3.64
CA ALA A 139 -5.01 -19.34 -2.60
C ALA A 139 -3.75 -20.06 -2.10
N GLU A 140 -2.59 -19.44 -2.26
CA GLU A 140 -1.27 -20.02 -2.00
C GLU A 140 -0.84 -19.83 -0.54
N SER A 141 -1.06 -18.63 -0.02
CA SER A 141 -0.71 -18.26 1.36
C SER A 141 -1.58 -17.11 1.85
N TRP A 142 -1.50 -16.80 3.13
CA TRP A 142 -2.23 -15.69 3.72
C TRP A 142 -1.46 -15.04 4.86
N GLN A 143 -1.77 -13.79 5.14
CA GLN A 143 -1.28 -13.03 6.29
C GLN A 143 -2.43 -12.22 6.89
N TYR A 144 -2.47 -12.12 8.21
CA TYR A 144 -3.33 -11.18 8.91
C TYR A 144 -2.50 -9.96 9.29
N LEU A 145 -3.00 -8.78 9.00
CA LEU A 145 -2.35 -7.51 9.30
C LEU A 145 -3.30 -6.64 10.10
N ARG A 146 -2.77 -6.00 11.14
CA ARG A 146 -3.50 -4.94 11.81
C ARG A 146 -3.66 -3.74 10.88
N GLY A 147 -4.70 -2.92 11.08
CA GLY A 147 -4.93 -1.73 10.25
C GLY A 147 -3.70 -0.84 10.14
N SER A 148 -2.99 -0.62 11.25
CA SER A 148 -1.74 0.16 11.28
C SER A 148 -0.56 -0.46 10.50
N GLU A 149 -0.59 -1.78 10.31
CA GLU A 149 0.42 -2.52 9.56
C GLU A 149 0.20 -2.43 8.03
N ILE A 150 -0.98 -1.99 7.59
CA ILE A 150 -1.31 -1.62 6.19
C ILE A 150 -0.81 -0.20 5.90
N ALA A 151 0.49 0.02 6.10
CA ALA A 151 1.15 1.30 5.87
C ALA A 151 2.52 1.09 5.21
N ASP A 152 3.08 2.17 4.64
CA ASP A 152 4.38 2.13 3.98
C ASP A 152 5.48 1.90 5.03
N MET A 153 6.12 0.73 4.95
CA MET A 153 7.11 0.30 5.92
C MET A 153 8.29 1.27 6.03
N GLU A 154 8.78 1.80 4.91
CA GLU A 154 9.97 2.65 4.92
C GLU A 154 9.64 4.04 5.46
N LEU A 155 8.51 4.60 5.05
CA LEU A 155 8.09 5.91 5.54
C LEU A 155 7.67 5.85 7.02
N CYS A 156 7.04 4.76 7.44
CA CYS A 156 6.74 4.46 8.84
C CYS A 156 8.02 4.42 9.67
N ARG A 157 9.07 3.75 9.20
CA ARG A 157 10.38 3.70 9.86
C ARG A 157 10.96 5.10 10.05
N ILE A 158 10.96 5.92 9.00
CA ILE A 158 11.48 7.29 9.03
C ILE A 158 10.65 8.18 9.96
N ALA A 159 9.32 8.10 9.86
CA ALA A 159 8.40 8.85 10.71
C ALA A 159 8.59 8.49 12.19
N ARG A 160 8.63 7.19 12.51
CA ARG A 160 8.83 6.68 13.87
C ARG A 160 10.16 7.14 14.48
N LYS A 161 11.24 7.06 13.70
CA LYS A 161 12.59 7.49 14.13
C LYS A 161 12.60 8.95 14.56
N ASN A 162 11.94 9.82 13.80
CA ASN A 162 12.01 11.27 14.01
C ASN A 162 10.91 11.82 14.92
N ARG A 163 9.78 11.11 15.08
CA ARG A 163 8.59 11.60 15.81
C ARG A 163 8.90 12.15 17.22
N PRO A 164 9.67 11.48 18.10
CA PRO A 164 9.89 11.98 19.45
C PRO A 164 10.57 13.35 19.48
N LEU A 165 11.55 13.57 18.60
CA LEU A 165 12.30 14.83 18.53
C LEU A 165 11.47 15.93 17.87
N LEU A 166 10.71 15.60 16.82
CA LEU A 166 9.81 16.53 16.17
C LEU A 166 8.69 17.02 17.10
N LEU A 167 8.14 16.12 17.95
CA LEU A 167 7.14 16.46 18.95
C LEU A 167 7.67 17.35 20.06
N ALA A 168 8.94 17.16 20.46
CA ALA A 168 9.57 17.96 21.50
C ALA A 168 9.92 19.38 21.04
N ASP A 169 10.16 19.57 19.74
CA ASP A 169 10.50 20.86 19.13
C ASP A 169 9.25 21.72 18.89
N ASP A 170 8.42 21.31 17.92
CA ASP A 170 7.15 21.98 17.60
C ASP A 170 6.21 21.01 16.87
N PRO A 171 4.97 20.78 17.36
CA PRO A 171 3.98 19.98 16.66
C PRO A 171 3.72 20.43 15.22
N SER A 172 3.87 21.72 14.89
CA SER A 172 3.71 22.21 13.50
C SER A 172 4.80 21.66 12.58
N THR A 173 6.04 21.60 13.07
CA THR A 173 7.19 21.03 12.36
C THR A 173 6.99 19.55 12.06
N MET A 174 6.50 18.78 13.04
CA MET A 174 6.14 17.38 12.80
C MET A 174 5.10 17.24 11.68
N MET A 175 4.08 18.09 11.67
CA MET A 175 3.03 18.06 10.63
C MET A 175 3.58 18.35 9.23
N ARG A 176 4.55 19.27 9.09
CA ARG A 176 5.21 19.55 7.80
C ARG A 176 5.98 18.33 7.30
N VAL A 177 6.74 17.67 8.19
CA VAL A 177 7.48 16.45 7.85
C VAL A 177 6.51 15.32 7.47
N PHE A 178 5.47 15.09 8.25
CA PHE A 178 4.53 14.00 8.00
C PHE A 178 3.68 14.23 6.75
N ARG A 179 3.32 15.49 6.47
CA ARG A 179 2.69 15.87 5.19
C ARG A 179 3.61 15.52 4.01
N PHE A 180 4.88 15.89 4.06
CA PHE A 180 5.82 15.49 3.01
C PHE A 180 5.88 13.97 2.87
N LEU A 181 6.04 13.23 3.97
CA LEU A 181 6.11 11.76 3.92
C LEU A 181 4.84 11.13 3.34
N ALA A 182 3.66 11.61 3.69
CA ALA A 182 2.39 11.08 3.17
C ALA A 182 2.30 11.19 1.64
N TYR A 183 2.81 12.29 1.08
CA TYR A 183 2.70 12.60 -0.35
C TYR A 183 3.97 12.36 -1.17
N VAL A 184 5.07 11.93 -0.55
CA VAL A 184 6.37 11.84 -1.23
C VAL A 184 6.29 10.93 -2.46
N ASN A 185 6.72 11.46 -3.60
CA ASN A 185 6.86 10.70 -4.83
C ASN A 185 8.31 10.28 -5.03
N GLN A 186 8.62 8.99 -4.82
CA GLN A 186 9.99 8.50 -4.89
C GLN A 186 10.55 8.41 -6.32
N SER A 187 9.77 8.67 -7.37
CA SER A 187 10.32 8.82 -8.72
C SER A 187 10.96 10.20 -8.94
N ASP A 188 10.55 11.21 -8.17
CA ASP A 188 11.12 12.55 -8.21
C ASP A 188 12.52 12.59 -7.55
N TRP A 189 13.46 13.29 -8.19
CA TRP A 189 14.84 13.32 -7.72
C TRP A 189 14.97 14.10 -6.41
N ARG A 190 14.39 15.30 -6.35
CA ARG A 190 14.43 16.16 -5.15
C ARG A 190 13.77 15.46 -3.97
N CYS A 191 12.59 14.85 -4.16
CA CYS A 191 11.93 14.02 -3.17
C CYS A 191 12.83 12.96 -2.56
N ARG A 192 13.51 12.16 -3.40
CA ARG A 192 14.38 11.09 -2.90
C ARG A 192 15.51 11.63 -2.04
N ARG A 193 16.10 12.77 -2.44
CA ARG A 193 17.17 13.41 -1.68
C ARG A 193 16.65 14.00 -0.37
N LEU A 194 15.52 14.69 -0.40
CA LEU A 194 14.86 15.20 0.80
C LEU A 194 14.48 14.08 1.77
N LEU A 195 13.92 12.97 1.28
CA LEU A 195 13.58 11.81 2.09
C LEU A 195 14.80 11.23 2.82
N ALA A 196 15.95 11.14 2.13
CA ALA A 196 17.20 10.70 2.74
C ALA A 196 17.68 11.66 3.84
N LEU A 197 17.54 12.99 3.64
CA LEU A 197 17.87 13.97 4.66
C LEU A 197 16.91 13.93 5.87
N VAL A 198 15.62 13.63 5.66
CA VAL A 198 14.66 13.43 6.77
C VAL A 198 15.05 12.22 7.62
N ASP A 199 15.53 11.14 7.02
CA ASP A 199 16.05 10.01 7.79
C ASP A 199 17.30 10.39 8.60
N GLN A 200 18.03 11.43 8.22
CA GLN A 200 19.22 11.94 8.92
C GLN A 200 18.98 13.26 9.65
N LEU A 201 17.72 13.64 9.90
CA LEU A 201 17.34 15.00 10.32
C LEU A 201 18.06 15.51 11.57
N TYR A 202 18.41 14.59 12.47
CA TYR A 202 19.10 14.87 13.74
C TYR A 202 20.45 14.15 13.86
N ALA A 203 21.07 13.79 12.73
CA ALA A 203 22.45 13.29 12.72
C ALA A 203 23.44 14.39 13.13
N PRO A 204 24.65 14.04 13.62
CA PRO A 204 25.72 15.01 13.85
C PRO A 204 26.00 15.84 12.59
N ILE A 205 26.31 17.13 12.76
CA ILE A 205 26.42 18.06 11.63
C ILE A 205 27.52 17.65 10.65
N GLU A 206 28.62 17.07 11.12
CA GLU A 206 29.72 16.58 10.30
C GLU A 206 29.32 15.36 9.46
N GLU A 207 28.37 14.55 9.94
CA GLU A 207 27.81 13.44 9.18
C GLU A 207 26.75 13.94 8.20
N PHE A 208 25.92 14.90 8.63
CA PHE A 208 24.88 15.49 7.80
C PHE A 208 25.47 16.23 6.59
N ASP A 209 26.49 17.06 6.80
CA ASP A 209 27.08 17.91 5.75
C ASP A 209 27.80 17.08 4.64
N LYS A 210 28.19 15.83 4.92
CA LYS A 210 28.70 14.89 3.88
C LYS A 210 27.66 14.57 2.80
N ASN A 211 26.37 14.78 3.07
CA ASN A 211 25.33 14.54 2.06
C ASN A 211 25.37 15.54 0.91
N LEU A 212 25.91 16.75 1.10
CA LEU A 212 25.95 17.77 0.04
C LEU A 212 26.73 17.26 -1.18
N ASP A 213 27.96 16.79 -0.96
CA ASP A 213 28.80 16.22 -2.02
C ASP A 213 28.14 15.02 -2.71
N LEU A 214 27.42 14.18 -1.95
CA LEU A 214 26.70 13.02 -2.49
C LEU A 214 25.52 13.45 -3.37
N ILE A 215 24.81 14.51 -2.98
CA ILE A 215 23.69 15.07 -3.73
C ILE A 215 24.19 15.67 -5.05
N GLU A 216 25.26 16.46 -5.03
CA GLU A 216 25.85 17.06 -6.23
C GLU A 216 26.33 16.00 -7.22
N LYS A 217 27.08 15.00 -6.73
CA LYS A 217 27.56 13.89 -7.58
C LYS A 217 26.42 13.06 -8.16
N ASP A 218 25.36 12.80 -7.40
CA ASP A 218 24.18 12.09 -7.92
C ASP A 218 23.44 12.93 -8.97
N TYR A 219 23.27 14.24 -8.75
CA TYR A 219 22.66 15.15 -9.73
C TYR A 219 23.39 15.10 -11.08
N GLU A 220 24.71 15.29 -11.07
CA GLU A 220 25.54 15.26 -12.28
C GLU A 220 25.45 13.90 -12.98
N LYS A 221 25.60 12.81 -12.22
CA LYS A 221 25.53 11.44 -12.74
C LYS A 221 24.19 11.15 -13.39
N GLN A 222 23.09 11.52 -12.74
CA GLN A 222 21.74 11.30 -13.26
C GLN A 222 21.51 12.10 -14.55
N ASN A 223 21.87 13.40 -14.57
CA ASN A 223 21.72 14.23 -15.76
C ASN A 223 22.60 13.77 -16.92
N GLN A 224 23.84 13.34 -16.69
CA GLN A 224 24.68 12.71 -17.71
C GLN A 224 24.02 11.43 -18.27
N SER A 225 23.43 10.60 -17.41
CA SER A 225 22.73 9.39 -17.84
C SER A 225 21.47 9.71 -18.65
N ARG A 226 20.72 10.75 -18.28
CA ARG A 226 19.50 11.16 -18.97
C ARG A 226 19.81 11.79 -20.32
N LEU A 227 20.85 12.63 -20.42
CA LEU A 227 21.38 13.15 -21.68
C LEU A 227 21.70 12.02 -22.67
N LYS A 228 22.41 10.98 -22.22
CA LYS A 228 22.75 9.82 -23.06
C LYS A 228 21.52 9.05 -23.57
N LYS A 229 20.39 9.15 -22.87
CA LYS A 229 19.13 8.49 -23.21
C LYS A 229 18.10 9.43 -23.84
N ASN A 230 18.47 10.67 -24.19
CA ASN A 230 17.55 11.72 -24.64
C ASN A 230 16.36 11.96 -23.69
N GLY A 231 16.57 11.79 -22.38
CA GLY A 231 15.57 12.03 -21.34
C GLY A 231 15.61 13.46 -20.81
N GLU A 232 14.50 13.88 -20.19
CA GLU A 232 14.39 15.19 -19.55
C GLU A 232 15.32 15.30 -18.34
N LEU A 233 16.11 16.38 -18.29
CA LEU A 233 17.07 16.61 -17.22
C LEU A 233 16.37 16.99 -15.92
N ILE A 234 17.00 16.64 -14.80
CA ILE A 234 16.67 17.20 -13.51
C ILE A 234 16.95 18.71 -13.58
N PRO A 235 15.98 19.57 -13.27
CA PRO A 235 16.17 21.01 -13.28
C PRO A 235 17.24 21.48 -12.29
N GLU A 236 18.01 22.51 -12.68
CA GLU A 236 19.01 23.10 -11.78
C GLU A 236 18.39 23.69 -10.51
N CYS A 237 17.14 24.17 -10.58
CA CYS A 237 16.44 24.69 -9.41
C CYS A 237 16.25 23.63 -8.31
N ASP A 238 16.18 22.33 -8.65
CA ASP A 238 16.11 21.26 -7.66
C ASP A 238 17.43 21.12 -6.92
N LEU A 239 18.57 21.20 -7.62
CA LEU A 239 19.89 21.18 -6.97
C LEU A 239 20.06 22.41 -6.07
N VAL A 240 19.69 23.60 -6.56
CA VAL A 240 19.73 24.84 -5.78
C VAL A 240 18.87 24.74 -4.52
N ALA A 241 17.68 24.15 -4.62
CA ALA A 241 16.81 23.91 -3.47
C ALA A 241 17.47 22.98 -2.43
N MET A 242 18.16 21.93 -2.88
CA MET A 242 18.92 21.05 -1.98
C MET A 242 20.07 21.78 -1.30
N LYS A 243 20.82 22.62 -2.01
CA LYS A 243 21.93 23.41 -1.43
C LYS A 243 21.46 24.34 -0.30
N LYS A 244 20.29 24.96 -0.45
CA LYS A 244 19.69 25.84 0.58
C LYS A 244 19.46 25.14 1.93
N VAL A 245 19.36 23.80 1.97
CA VAL A 245 19.32 23.06 3.24
C VAL A 245 20.59 23.29 4.05
N PHE A 246 21.74 23.31 3.37
CA PHE A 246 23.08 23.45 3.95
C PHE A 246 23.51 24.91 4.13
N ASP A 247 22.62 25.87 3.86
CA ASP A 247 22.81 27.27 4.24
C ASP A 247 22.11 27.60 5.56
N ALA A 248 21.14 26.78 5.98
CA ALA A 248 20.33 27.01 7.17
C ALA A 248 21.01 26.52 8.46
N THR A 249 20.80 27.25 9.56
CA THR A 249 21.18 26.84 10.92
C THR A 249 19.97 26.94 11.83
N PRO A 250 19.52 25.84 12.48
CA PRO A 250 20.03 24.46 12.32
C PRO A 250 19.68 23.84 10.96
N ARG A 251 20.44 22.81 10.55
CA ARG A 251 20.22 22.07 9.29
C ARG A 251 18.82 21.45 9.20
N SER A 252 18.29 21.00 10.33
CA SER A 252 16.94 20.45 10.42
C SER A 252 15.88 21.43 9.90
N LEU A 253 15.99 22.71 10.27
CA LEU A 253 15.09 23.76 9.78
C LEU A 253 15.20 23.94 8.26
N GLY A 254 16.42 23.85 7.73
CA GLY A 254 16.68 23.84 6.28
C GLY A 254 15.94 22.70 5.57
N VAL A 255 16.03 21.48 6.10
CA VAL A 255 15.31 20.31 5.57
C VAL A 255 13.82 20.57 5.60
N ILE A 256 13.25 20.88 6.77
CA ILE A 256 11.81 21.06 6.97
C ILE A 256 11.25 22.12 6.02
N ASN A 257 11.95 23.23 5.84
CA ASN A 257 11.54 24.26 4.88
C ASN A 257 11.55 23.75 3.43
N GLN A 258 12.55 22.96 3.03
CA GLN A 258 12.58 22.40 1.69
C GLN A 258 11.53 21.30 1.45
N LEU A 259 11.15 20.54 2.49
CA LEU A 259 10.01 19.62 2.41
C LEU A 259 8.72 20.37 2.08
N ASP A 260 8.49 21.46 2.80
CA ASP A 260 7.29 22.28 2.70
C ASP A 260 7.21 23.03 1.37
N ASN A 261 8.35 23.56 0.92
CA ASN A 261 8.49 24.17 -0.40
C ASN A 261 8.18 23.16 -1.49
N TRP A 262 8.74 21.94 -1.42
CA TRP A 262 8.45 20.90 -2.41
C TRP A 262 6.96 20.56 -2.44
N VAL A 263 6.32 20.38 -1.28
CA VAL A 263 4.87 20.13 -1.20
C VAL A 263 4.08 21.28 -1.87
N THR A 264 4.46 22.52 -1.58
CA THR A 264 3.76 23.71 -2.10
C THR A 264 3.96 23.86 -3.62
N GLU A 265 5.17 23.64 -4.12
CA GLU A 265 5.53 23.80 -5.53
C GLU A 265 4.90 22.71 -6.41
N PHE A 266 4.97 21.44 -5.98
CA PHE A 266 4.60 20.29 -6.81
C PHE A 266 3.17 19.80 -6.60
N LEU A 267 2.64 19.86 -5.37
CA LEU A 267 1.32 19.32 -5.05
C LEU A 267 0.28 20.42 -4.90
N LYS A 268 0.70 21.64 -4.53
CA LYS A 268 -0.20 22.78 -4.36
C LYS A 268 -1.39 22.40 -3.45
N ASP A 269 -2.61 22.60 -3.92
CA ASP A 269 -3.84 22.31 -3.17
C ASP A 269 -4.11 20.81 -2.97
N ALA A 270 -3.41 19.93 -3.71
CA ALA A 270 -3.59 18.48 -3.56
C ALA A 270 -3.02 17.95 -2.23
N ALA A 271 -2.07 18.67 -1.62
CA ALA A 271 -1.42 18.29 -0.37
C ALA A 271 -1.95 19.09 0.82
N ARG A 272 -3.20 18.81 1.19
CA ARG A 272 -3.82 19.43 2.37
C ARG A 272 -3.09 19.06 3.66
N ALA A 273 -3.15 19.97 4.63
CA ALA A 273 -2.76 19.67 6.01
C ALA A 273 -3.65 18.53 6.59
N PRO A 274 -3.13 17.74 7.55
CA PRO A 274 -3.95 16.74 8.23
C PRO A 274 -5.01 17.45 9.09
N ASN A 275 -6.21 16.88 9.13
CA ASN A 275 -7.26 17.32 10.04
C ASN A 275 -6.98 16.82 11.48
N ASP A 276 -7.82 17.16 12.44
CA ASP A 276 -7.59 16.83 13.85
C ASP A 276 -7.54 15.32 14.12
N ASN A 277 -8.42 14.54 13.47
CA ASN A 277 -8.41 13.07 13.57
C ASN A 277 -7.10 12.49 13.01
N GLU A 278 -6.69 12.91 11.82
CA GLU A 278 -5.43 12.46 11.22
C GLU A 278 -4.22 12.87 12.03
N ARG A 279 -4.21 14.09 12.58
CA ARG A 279 -3.16 14.57 13.48
C ARG A 279 -3.06 13.66 14.70
N GLU A 280 -4.17 13.35 15.34
CA GLU A 280 -4.19 12.48 16.51
C GLU A 280 -3.70 11.06 16.17
N ARG A 281 -4.17 10.49 15.04
CA ARG A 281 -3.70 9.19 14.55
C ARG A 281 -2.22 9.17 14.22
N LEU A 282 -1.68 10.23 13.60
CA LEU A 282 -0.25 10.35 13.32
C LEU A 282 0.61 10.38 14.60
N ILE A 283 0.09 11.03 15.65
CA ILE A 283 0.75 11.10 16.96
C ILE A 283 0.70 9.74 17.66
N GLN A 284 -0.46 9.11 17.70
CA GLN A 284 -0.72 7.90 18.51
C GLN A 284 -0.39 6.59 17.80
N SER A 285 -0.41 6.55 16.47
CA SER A 285 -0.19 5.32 15.70
C SER A 285 1.14 4.66 16.06
N PRO A 286 1.22 3.32 16.05
CA PRO A 286 2.49 2.63 16.20
C PRO A 286 3.48 2.91 15.05
N LEU A 287 3.00 3.45 13.91
CA LEU A 287 3.79 3.67 12.69
C LEU A 287 4.52 2.39 12.26
N ASP A 288 3.82 1.25 12.26
CA ASP A 288 4.35 -0.10 12.09
C ASP A 288 4.01 -0.74 10.75
N GLY A 289 3.88 0.08 9.71
CA GLY A 289 3.67 -0.38 8.34
C GLY A 289 4.60 -1.52 7.95
N LYS A 290 4.06 -2.51 7.24
CA LYS A 290 4.77 -3.73 6.83
C LYS A 290 4.85 -3.91 5.31
N ILE A 291 4.22 -3.02 4.54
CA ILE A 291 4.08 -3.16 3.09
C ILE A 291 4.78 -2.02 2.36
N GLY A 292 5.02 -2.19 1.06
CA GLY A 292 5.34 -1.05 0.20
C GLY A 292 4.04 -0.35 -0.21
N MET A 293 4.03 0.98 -0.25
CA MET A 293 2.91 1.73 -0.79
C MET A 293 3.41 2.80 -1.75
N SER A 294 2.73 2.96 -2.88
CA SER A 294 2.99 4.06 -3.81
C SER A 294 1.71 4.80 -4.16
N PHE A 295 1.89 6.08 -4.48
CA PHE A 295 0.81 6.99 -4.81
C PHE A 295 0.62 7.05 -6.34
N ALA A 296 -0.57 6.68 -6.83
CA ALA A 296 -0.91 6.79 -8.26
C ALA A 296 -2.44 6.91 -8.45
N LEU A 297 -3.03 8.04 -8.04
CA LEU A 297 -4.49 8.33 -7.95
C LEU A 297 -5.28 7.44 -6.97
N GLN A 298 -4.70 6.31 -6.57
CA GLN A 298 -5.18 5.35 -5.60
C GLN A 298 -3.95 4.76 -4.90
N TRP A 299 -4.15 4.04 -3.78
CA TRP A 299 -3.07 3.29 -3.19
C TRP A 299 -2.70 2.12 -4.08
N ARG A 300 -1.40 1.96 -4.32
CA ARG A 300 -0.81 0.74 -4.88
C ARG A 300 -0.02 0.05 -3.79
N TYR A 301 -0.60 -1.01 -3.24
CA TYR A 301 0.04 -1.84 -2.24
C TYR A 301 1.00 -2.83 -2.89
N ASN A 302 2.11 -3.07 -2.21
CA ASN A 302 3.07 -4.11 -2.54
C ASN A 302 3.32 -4.96 -1.29
N PHE A 303 2.84 -6.19 -1.31
CA PHE A 303 3.00 -7.16 -0.23
C PHE A 303 4.25 -8.05 -0.41
N GLY A 304 5.16 -7.70 -1.32
CA GLY A 304 6.32 -8.52 -1.65
C GLY A 304 7.25 -8.78 -0.46
N LYS A 305 7.35 -7.85 0.49
CA LYS A 305 8.11 -8.07 1.74
C LYS A 305 7.45 -9.07 2.70
N LEU A 306 6.14 -9.29 2.60
CA LEU A 306 5.39 -10.22 3.45
C LEU A 306 5.42 -11.64 2.91
N PHE A 307 5.31 -11.79 1.59
CA PHE A 307 5.17 -13.09 0.93
C PHE A 307 6.41 -13.55 0.15
N GLY A 308 7.27 -12.61 -0.25
CA GLY A 308 8.51 -12.88 -0.95
C GLY A 308 9.65 -13.20 0.01
N LYS A 309 10.33 -14.33 -0.24
CA LYS A 309 11.62 -14.66 0.37
C LYS A 309 12.59 -13.49 0.12
N THR A 310 13.24 -12.98 1.17
CA THR A 310 14.42 -12.10 1.04
C THR A 310 15.43 -12.73 0.09
N ASN A 311 15.46 -12.34 -1.18
CA ASN A 311 16.57 -12.49 -2.13
C ASN A 311 16.25 -11.77 -3.46
N GLY A 312 16.69 -10.52 -3.56
CA GLY A 312 17.49 -10.04 -4.70
C GLY A 312 16.99 -10.20 -6.15
N VAL A 313 15.70 -9.99 -6.44
CA VAL A 313 15.29 -9.67 -7.82
C VAL A 313 14.54 -8.36 -7.80
N THR A 314 15.22 -7.32 -8.27
CA THR A 314 14.61 -6.05 -8.66
C THR A 314 13.50 -6.36 -9.66
N ALA A 315 12.25 -6.17 -9.25
CA ALA A 315 11.16 -6.02 -10.20
C ALA A 315 11.50 -4.79 -11.05
N ASP A 316 11.73 -5.00 -12.34
CA ASP A 316 11.94 -3.93 -13.31
C ASP A 316 10.72 -3.00 -13.26
N PRO A 317 10.90 -1.69 -12.99
CA PRO A 317 9.79 -0.75 -12.86
C PRO A 317 9.13 -0.41 -14.21
N GLU A 318 9.60 -0.97 -15.33
CA GLU A 318 9.18 -0.56 -16.68
C GLU A 318 8.13 -1.44 -17.36
N THR A 319 7.58 -2.48 -16.74
CA THR A 319 6.57 -3.33 -17.43
C THR A 319 5.26 -3.62 -16.69
N ASP A 320 5.07 -3.17 -15.46
CA ASP A 320 3.81 -3.41 -14.74
C ASP A 320 2.92 -2.15 -14.77
N THR A 321 2.56 -1.70 -15.97
CA THR A 321 1.36 -0.88 -16.13
C THR A 321 0.17 -1.79 -15.88
N CYS A 322 -0.44 -1.69 -14.71
CA CYS A 322 -1.82 -2.11 -14.50
C CYS A 322 -2.70 -1.38 -15.53
N GLY A 323 -3.00 -2.06 -16.63
CA GLY A 323 -4.16 -1.80 -17.47
C GLY A 323 -5.37 -2.54 -16.93
#